data_AF-A0A2A3Y4X5-F1
#
_entry.id   AF-A0A2A3Y4X5-F1
#
_cell.length_a   1.000
_cell.length_b   1.000
_cell.length_c   1.000
_cell.angle_alpha   90.00
_cell.angle_beta   90.00
_cell.angle_gamma   90.00
#
_symmetry.space_group_name_H-M   'P 1'
#
loop_
_entity.id
_entity.type
_entity.pdbx_description
1 polymer ?
#
loop_
_entity_poly.entity_id
_entity_poly.type
_entity_poly.pdbx_seq_one_letter_code
_entity_poly.pdbx_strand_id
1 'polypeptide(L)'
;MTELERLAQPYPDNKPWVDLMAFIEPSWRTGMNTASFHFNGLIEGNTAHLHLRTRRGTNSIVALDLPDAFVPEGNKMLQAFSPWHDFGIGMHLRTDGTLRLYTPGRSLADGSVEDLSFQYSYTRKVG
;
A
#
# COMPACT_ATOMS: atom_id res chain seq x y z
N MET A 1 11.34 18.20 -2.33
CA MET A 1 10.74 17.10 -3.11
C MET A 1 11.84 16.11 -3.42
N THR A 2 11.75 14.90 -2.89
CA THR A 2 12.61 13.78 -3.28
C THR A 2 12.10 13.27 -4.62
N GLU A 3 12.98 13.12 -5.60
CA GLU A 3 12.61 12.57 -6.91
C GLU A 3 12.24 11.09 -6.71
N LEU A 4 11.05 10.70 -7.17
CA LEU A 4 10.55 9.34 -7.02
C LEU A 4 11.28 8.40 -7.99
N GLU A 5 11.92 7.37 -7.46
CA GLU A 5 12.63 6.37 -8.26
C GLU A 5 11.62 5.55 -9.08
N ARG A 6 11.83 5.53 -10.40
CA ARG A 6 11.04 4.73 -11.32
C ARG A 6 11.66 3.35 -11.43
N LEU A 7 10.85 2.33 -11.26
CA LEU A 7 11.30 0.94 -11.35
C LEU A 7 11.53 0.56 -12.82
N ALA A 8 12.65 -0.10 -13.11
CA ALA A 8 12.86 -0.76 -14.39
C ALA A 8 11.86 -1.94 -14.55
N GLN A 9 11.31 -2.16 -15.74
CA GLN A 9 10.21 -3.11 -15.97
C GLN A 9 10.54 -4.55 -15.56
N PRO A 10 9.63 -5.19 -14.79
CA PRO A 10 8.85 -6.31 -15.32
C PRO A 10 7.38 -6.35 -14.80
N TYR A 11 6.72 -5.19 -14.67
CA TYR A 11 5.35 -5.09 -14.15
C TYR A 11 4.28 -5.38 -15.22
N PRO A 12 3.01 -5.66 -14.85
CA PRO A 12 2.01 -6.27 -15.74
C PRO A 12 1.64 -5.42 -16.97
N ASP A 13 1.97 -4.12 -16.95
CA ASP A 13 1.73 -3.17 -18.02
C ASP A 13 3.00 -2.41 -18.40
N ASN A 14 3.08 -1.95 -19.65
CA ASN A 14 4.25 -1.23 -20.19
C ASN A 14 4.41 0.19 -19.62
N LYS A 15 3.88 0.46 -18.42
CA LYS A 15 3.83 1.80 -17.81
C LYS A 15 4.87 1.91 -16.69
N PRO A 16 5.46 3.10 -16.47
CA PRO A 16 6.47 3.29 -15.44
C PRO A 16 5.81 3.30 -14.05
N TRP A 17 6.09 2.27 -13.27
CA TRP A 17 5.75 2.23 -11.85
C TRP A 17 6.80 2.97 -11.02
N VAL A 18 6.35 3.58 -9.93
CA VAL A 18 7.17 4.21 -8.91
C VAL A 18 7.35 3.25 -7.75
N ASP A 19 8.58 3.14 -7.24
CA ASP A 19 8.84 2.44 -6.00
C ASP A 19 8.37 3.27 -4.80
N LEU A 20 7.47 2.69 -4.00
CA LEU A 20 6.95 3.27 -2.77
C LEU A 20 7.46 2.54 -1.52
N MET A 21 8.37 1.57 -1.67
CA MET A 21 8.95 0.79 -0.56
C MET A 21 9.58 1.66 0.52
N ALA A 22 10.13 2.81 0.17
CA ALA A 22 10.70 3.76 1.13
C ALA A 22 9.68 4.25 2.17
N PHE A 23 8.39 4.26 1.84
CA PHE A 23 7.30 4.78 2.67
C PHE A 23 6.66 3.72 3.59
N ILE A 24 7.04 2.45 3.45
CA ILE A 24 6.53 1.36 4.29
C ILE A 24 7.02 1.54 5.73
N GLU A 25 6.11 1.40 6.68
CA GLU A 25 6.42 1.49 8.10
C GLU A 25 7.37 0.33 8.49
N PRO A 26 8.48 0.59 9.23
CA PRO A 26 9.52 -0.40 9.47
C PRO A 26 9.06 -1.73 10.09
N SER A 27 8.02 -1.76 10.93
CA SER A 27 7.52 -3.01 11.54
C SER A 27 6.96 -4.00 10.51
N TRP A 28 6.63 -3.52 9.30
CA TRP A 28 6.18 -4.32 8.17
C TRP A 28 7.32 -4.90 7.31
N ARG A 29 8.58 -4.52 7.60
CA ARG A 29 9.77 -4.93 6.83
C ARG A 29 10.52 -6.11 7.45
N THR A 30 10.05 -6.63 8.58
CA THR A 30 10.78 -7.64 9.36
C THR A 30 10.66 -9.04 8.74
N GLY A 31 11.78 -9.71 8.42
CA GLY A 31 11.79 -11.08 7.88
C GLY A 31 11.56 -11.21 6.37
N MET A 32 11.79 -10.13 5.60
CA MET A 32 11.54 -10.10 4.15
C MET A 32 12.45 -11.04 3.35
N ASN A 33 11.83 -11.85 2.49
CA ASN A 33 12.40 -12.17 1.18
C ASN A 33 11.86 -11.11 0.20
N THR A 34 12.75 -10.26 -0.31
CA THR A 34 12.42 -9.10 -1.17
C THR A 34 11.69 -9.47 -2.46
N ALA A 35 11.75 -10.73 -2.89
CA ALA A 35 11.03 -11.21 -4.08
C ALA A 35 9.49 -11.20 -3.95
N SER A 36 8.94 -11.05 -2.74
CA SER A 36 7.49 -11.18 -2.48
C SER A 36 6.86 -9.98 -1.76
N PHE A 37 7.66 -8.98 -1.43
CA PHE A 37 7.22 -7.75 -0.78
C PHE A 37 7.50 -6.59 -1.72
N HIS A 38 6.44 -5.92 -2.19
CA HIS A 38 6.55 -4.80 -3.12
C HIS A 38 5.46 -3.79 -2.83
N PHE A 39 5.82 -2.51 -2.85
CA PHE A 39 4.87 -1.41 -2.78
C PHE A 39 5.14 -0.46 -3.92
N ASN A 40 4.24 -0.43 -4.90
CA ASN A 40 4.44 0.34 -6.11
C ASN A 40 3.20 1.19 -6.41
N GLY A 41 3.43 2.32 -7.06
CA GLY A 41 2.37 3.20 -7.54
C GLY A 41 2.50 3.55 -9.01
N LEU A 42 1.38 3.83 -9.66
CA LEU A 42 1.32 4.34 -11.03
C LEU A 42 0.32 5.50 -11.10
N ILE A 43 0.67 6.57 -11.82
CA ILE A 43 -0.21 7.73 -12.03
C ILE A 43 -0.60 7.81 -13.51
N GLU A 44 -1.91 7.85 -13.75
CA GLU A 44 -2.50 7.97 -15.09
C GLU A 44 -3.49 9.14 -15.11
N GLY A 45 -3.02 10.30 -15.58
CA GLY A 45 -3.81 11.53 -15.58
C GLY A 45 -4.25 11.92 -14.16
N ASN A 46 -5.52 11.67 -13.85
CA ASN A 46 -6.12 11.95 -12.55
C ASN A 46 -6.37 10.73 -11.67
N THR A 47 -5.91 9.56 -12.10
CA THR A 47 -6.04 8.30 -11.39
C THR A 47 -4.70 7.88 -10.82
N ALA A 48 -4.70 7.52 -9.54
CA ALA A 48 -3.59 6.83 -8.90
C ALA A 48 -3.93 5.35 -8.77
N HIS A 49 -2.98 4.50 -9.12
CA HIS A 49 -3.01 3.06 -8.92
C HIS A 49 -1.98 2.72 -7.84
N LEU A 50 -2.39 1.93 -6.86
CA LEU A 50 -1.48 1.39 -5.86
C LEU A 50 -1.54 -0.13 -5.87
N HIS A 51 -0.37 -0.74 -5.76
CA HIS A 51 -0.20 -2.16 -5.59
C HIS A 51 0.76 -2.40 -4.43
N LEU A 52 0.26 -3.04 -3.37
CA LEU A 52 1.07 -3.51 -2.27
C LEU A 52 0.88 -5.01 -2.11
N ARG A 53 2.00 -5.69 -1.90
CA ARG A 53 2.03 -7.03 -1.34
C ARG A 53 2.92 -7.01 -0.10
N THR A 54 2.37 -7.42 1.04
CA THR A 54 3.12 -7.54 2.30
C THR A 54 3.06 -8.96 2.83
N ARG A 55 4.03 -9.34 3.67
CA ARG A 55 4.09 -10.67 4.29
C ARG A 55 3.73 -10.71 5.77
N ARG A 56 4.21 -9.75 6.57
CA ARG A 56 4.00 -9.75 8.02
C ARG A 56 4.18 -8.35 8.59
N GLY A 57 3.31 -7.96 9.51
CA GLY A 57 3.43 -6.71 10.27
C GLY A 57 2.79 -6.84 11.65
N THR A 58 3.22 -6.00 12.59
CA THR A 58 2.71 -5.96 13.96
C THR A 58 2.09 -4.60 14.31
N ASN A 59 1.83 -3.77 13.30
CA ASN A 59 1.26 -2.44 13.47
C ASN A 59 0.09 -2.23 12.52
N SER A 60 -0.95 -1.53 12.96
CA SER A 60 -2.06 -1.18 12.06
C SER A 60 -1.67 -0.20 10.96
N ILE A 61 -0.60 0.58 11.14
CA ILE A 61 -0.09 1.50 10.12
C ILE A 61 0.87 0.75 9.21
N VAL A 62 0.62 0.77 7.90
CA VAL A 62 1.38 0.03 6.88
C VAL A 62 2.36 0.93 6.14
N ALA A 63 1.94 2.15 5.80
CA ALA A 63 2.78 3.15 5.15
C ALA A 63 2.51 4.55 5.72
N LEU A 64 3.54 5.38 5.68
CA LEU A 64 3.56 6.75 6.19
C LEU A 64 3.99 7.71 5.08
N ASP A 65 3.48 8.94 5.13
CA ASP A 65 3.93 10.07 4.31
C ASP A 65 4.04 9.77 2.81
N LEU A 66 2.99 9.14 2.25
CA LEU A 66 2.94 8.91 0.80
C LEU A 66 3.11 10.22 0.03
N PRO A 67 3.79 10.20 -1.12
CA PRO A 67 3.96 11.40 -1.94
C PRO A 67 2.61 12.01 -2.33
N ASP A 68 2.55 13.34 -2.40
CA ASP A 68 1.32 14.10 -2.72
C ASP A 68 0.59 13.57 -3.97
N ALA A 69 1.34 13.07 -4.97
CA ALA A 69 0.79 12.48 -6.19
C ALA A 69 -0.14 11.27 -5.93
N PHE A 70 0.07 10.56 -4.82
CA PHE A 70 -0.70 9.39 -4.39
C PHE A 70 -1.68 9.72 -3.25
N VAL A 71 -1.75 10.96 -2.77
CA VAL A 71 -2.72 11.33 -1.74
C VAL A 71 -4.12 11.43 -2.37
N PRO A 72 -5.15 10.76 -1.79
CA PRO A 72 -6.50 10.83 -2.34
C PRO A 72 -7.17 12.17 -2.01
N GLU A 73 -8.18 12.55 -2.80
CA GLU A 73 -8.98 13.77 -2.55
C GLU A 73 -9.74 13.73 -1.21
N GLY A 74 -10.13 12.53 -0.79
CA GLY A 74 -10.75 12.25 0.49
C GLY A 74 -10.35 10.86 0.97
N ASN A 75 -10.58 10.56 2.25
CA ASN A 75 -10.32 9.24 2.82
C ASN A 75 -10.96 8.12 1.98
N LYS A 76 -10.17 7.09 1.65
CA LYS A 76 -10.61 5.92 0.88
C LYS A 76 -10.47 4.64 1.69
N MET A 77 -11.50 3.81 1.68
CA MET A 77 -11.41 2.43 2.13
C MET A 77 -11.13 1.56 0.91
N LEU A 78 -9.97 0.90 0.92
CA LEU A 78 -9.50 -0.04 -0.08
C LEU A 78 -9.78 -1.45 0.43
N GLN A 79 -10.25 -2.34 -0.43
CA GLN A 79 -10.39 -3.75 -0.05
C GLN A 79 -9.04 -4.44 -0.16
N ALA A 80 -8.59 -5.11 0.90
CA ALA A 80 -7.44 -5.98 0.85
C ALA A 80 -7.89 -7.43 0.62
N PHE A 81 -7.07 -8.18 -0.10
CA PHE A 81 -7.21 -9.62 -0.27
C PHE A 81 -6.16 -10.32 0.57
N SER A 82 -6.59 -11.32 1.35
CA SER A 82 -5.70 -12.25 2.04
C SER A 82 -6.17 -13.67 1.74
N PRO A 83 -5.28 -14.58 1.32
CA PRO A 83 -5.64 -15.98 1.11
C PRO A 83 -5.87 -16.74 2.42
N TRP A 84 -5.48 -16.15 3.56
CA TRP A 84 -5.49 -16.80 4.88
C TRP A 84 -6.64 -16.34 5.78
N HIS A 85 -7.38 -15.31 5.39
CA HIS A 85 -8.41 -14.69 6.24
C HIS A 85 -9.74 -14.54 5.51
N ASP A 86 -10.80 -15.14 6.08
CA ASP A 86 -12.18 -15.06 5.57
C ASP A 86 -12.90 -13.75 5.94
N PHE A 87 -12.27 -12.87 6.73
CA PHE A 87 -12.85 -11.60 7.14
C PHE A 87 -12.33 -10.43 6.29
N GLY A 88 -13.23 -9.51 5.93
CA GLY A 88 -12.92 -8.34 5.10
C GLY A 88 -11.91 -7.40 5.77
N ILE A 89 -10.64 -7.58 5.45
CA ILE A 89 -9.58 -6.65 5.81
C ILE A 89 -9.72 -5.41 4.91
N GLY A 90 -9.94 -4.26 5.52
CA GLY A 90 -9.93 -2.97 4.84
C GLY A 90 -8.57 -2.30 4.98
N MET A 91 -8.16 -1.53 3.98
CA MET A 91 -7.06 -0.59 4.08
C MET A 91 -7.57 0.82 3.90
N HIS A 92 -7.43 1.63 4.93
CA HIS A 92 -7.81 3.02 4.93
C HIS A 92 -6.64 3.87 4.46
N LEU A 93 -6.76 4.44 3.26
CA LEU A 93 -5.85 5.45 2.73
C LEU A 93 -6.39 6.84 3.10
N ARG A 94 -5.61 7.58 3.87
CA ARG A 94 -5.98 8.88 4.43
C ARG A 94 -5.48 10.03 3.56
N THR A 95 -6.10 11.20 3.74
CA THR A 95 -5.70 12.46 3.07
C THR A 95 -4.35 13.02 3.53
N ASP A 96 -3.76 12.45 4.58
CA ASP A 96 -2.40 12.77 5.05
C ASP A 96 -1.33 11.82 4.44
N GLY A 97 -1.72 10.93 3.53
CA GLY A 97 -0.81 9.96 2.92
C GLY A 97 -0.58 8.71 3.78
N THR A 98 -1.22 8.59 4.95
CA THR A 98 -1.13 7.40 5.78
C THR A 98 -1.99 6.27 5.22
N LEU A 99 -1.44 5.05 5.23
CA LEU A 99 -2.14 3.84 4.86
C LEU A 99 -2.26 2.92 6.08
N ARG A 100 -3.49 2.63 6.51
CA ARG A 100 -3.78 1.88 7.75
C ARG A 100 -4.68 0.68 7.50
N LEU A 101 -4.43 -0.44 8.16
CA LEU A 101 -5.35 -1.56 8.20
C LEU A 101 -6.55 -1.28 9.11
N TYR A 102 -7.68 -1.79 8.68
CA TYR A 102 -8.92 -1.89 9.42
C TYR A 102 -9.33 -3.36 9.45
N THR A 103 -9.24 -3.98 10.63
CA THR A 103 -9.71 -5.34 10.88
C THR A 103 -10.75 -5.34 12.00
N PRO A 104 -11.98 -5.79 11.75
CA PRO A 104 -12.96 -5.93 12.81
C PRO A 104 -12.56 -7.10 13.74
N GLY A 105 -12.38 -6.81 15.05
CA GLY A 105 -12.39 -7.84 16.11
C GLY A 105 -11.07 -8.54 16.46
N ARG A 106 -9.91 -8.18 15.87
CA ARG A 106 -8.59 -8.71 16.30
C ARG A 106 -7.52 -7.63 16.37
N SER A 107 -6.61 -7.77 17.34
CA SER A 107 -5.41 -6.94 17.43
C SER A 107 -4.43 -7.39 16.35
N LEU A 108 -4.17 -6.52 15.36
CA LEU A 108 -3.13 -6.68 14.33
C LEU A 108 -1.70 -6.83 14.92
N ALA A 109 -1.54 -6.61 16.22
CA ALA A 109 -0.24 -6.47 16.87
C ALA A 109 0.47 -7.80 17.19
N ASP A 110 -0.17 -8.95 16.98
CA ASP A 110 0.43 -10.27 17.22
C ASP A 110 1.11 -10.89 15.98
N GLY A 111 1.03 -10.21 14.84
CA GLY A 111 1.56 -10.71 13.57
C GLY A 111 0.67 -11.79 12.92
N SER A 112 -0.60 -11.92 13.32
CA SER A 112 -1.53 -12.91 12.76
C SER A 112 -2.01 -12.58 11.34
N VAL A 113 -1.70 -11.39 10.82
CA VAL A 113 -2.08 -10.99 9.46
C VAL A 113 -0.89 -11.15 8.54
N GLU A 114 -1.02 -12.14 7.67
CA GLU A 114 0.02 -12.58 6.75
C GLU A 114 -0.47 -12.47 5.31
N ASP A 115 0.46 -12.23 4.38
CA ASP A 115 0.23 -12.18 2.94
C ASP A 115 -0.97 -11.31 2.51
N LEU A 116 -0.90 -10.00 2.80
CA LEU A 116 -1.89 -9.06 2.26
C LEU A 116 -1.48 -8.62 0.86
N SER A 117 -2.43 -8.70 -0.06
CA SER A 117 -2.33 -8.09 -1.38
C SER A 117 -3.46 -7.07 -1.55
N PHE A 118 -3.13 -5.89 -2.04
CA PHE A 118 -4.15 -4.98 -2.56
C PHE A 118 -3.73 -4.41 -3.90
N GLN A 119 -4.73 -4.23 -4.74
CA GLN A 119 -4.61 -3.52 -6.00
C GLN A 119 -5.83 -2.61 -6.12
N TYR A 120 -5.60 -1.30 -6.16
CA TYR A 120 -6.69 -0.34 -6.16
C TYR A 120 -6.37 0.88 -7.01
N SER A 121 -7.43 1.44 -7.61
CA SER A 121 -7.39 2.64 -8.44
C SER A 121 -8.33 3.69 -7.85
N TYR A 122 -7.86 4.92 -7.66
CA TYR A 122 -8.66 6.01 -7.12
C TYR A 122 -8.32 7.36 -7.75
N THR A 123 -9.27 8.28 -7.71
CA THR A 123 -9.03 9.67 -8.08
C THR A 123 -8.12 10.33 -7.05
N ARG A 124 -6.97 10.84 -7.51
CA ARG A 124 -6.03 11.58 -6.66
C ARG A 124 -6.53 13.00 -6.40
N LYS A 125 -6.00 13.64 -5.36
CA LYS A 125 -6.16 15.08 -5.17
C LYS A 125 -5.49 15.82 -6.34
N VAL A 126 -6.22 16.74 -6.98
CA VAL A 126 -5.63 17.66 -7.95
C VAL A 126 -5.29 18.93 -7.19
N GLY A 127 -4.00 19.28 -7.16
CA GLY A 127 -3.53 20.59 -6.70
C GLY A 127 -3.78 21.65 -7.75
#